data_AF-A0A970KS32-F1
#
_entry.id   AF-A0A970KS32-F1
#
_cell.length_a   1.000
_cell.length_b   1.000
_cell.length_c   1.000
_cell.angle_alpha   90.00
_cell.angle_beta   90.00
_cell.angle_gamma   90.00
#
_symmetry.space_group_name_H-M   'P 1'
#
loop_
_entity.id
_entity.type
_entity.pdbx_description
1 polymer ?
#
loop_
_entity_poly.entity_id
_entity_poly.type
_entity_poly.pdbx_seq_one_letter_code
_entity_poly.pdbx_strand_id
1 'polypeptide(L)'
;RGVLYQDLGLLLTAFMGGLAAGAAAADRRLAAIPSRRAGAAIVLAAAAVAGLTALVLTAGEGGLFPAFLLLLAAGGATGALFALATRTRDPERAIAPLYAADLLGGAAGSLLGSLWLLPLLGLPLSAGLAALGAFALLFLL
;
A
#
# COMPACT_ATOMS: atom_id res chain seq x y z
N ARG A 1 -0.05 -21.50 19.66
CA ARG A 1 1.17 -20.85 19.11
C ARG A 1 1.27 -20.92 17.58
N GLY A 2 0.53 -21.80 16.87
CA GLY A 2 0.45 -21.79 15.40
C GLY A 2 -0.51 -20.75 14.79
N VAL A 3 -1.58 -20.39 15.50
CA VAL A 3 -2.62 -19.45 15.02
C VAL A 3 -2.03 -18.09 14.64
N LEU A 4 -1.07 -17.57 15.41
CA LEU A 4 -0.40 -16.31 15.07
C LEU A 4 0.33 -16.36 13.71
N TYR A 5 1.06 -17.46 13.45
CA TYR A 5 1.78 -17.62 12.18
C TYR A 5 0.83 -17.88 11.01
N GLN A 6 -0.27 -18.58 11.27
CA GLN A 6 -1.35 -18.75 10.29
C GLN A 6 -1.99 -17.41 9.92
N ASP A 7 -2.30 -16.58 10.92
CA ASP A 7 -2.89 -15.26 10.71
C ASP A 7 -1.94 -14.35 9.92
N LEU A 8 -0.65 -14.33 10.28
CA LEU A 8 0.36 -13.62 9.49
C LEU A 8 0.44 -14.13 8.05
N GLY A 9 0.43 -15.45 7.85
CA GLY A 9 0.40 -16.05 6.52
C GLY A 9 -0.81 -15.62 5.70
N LEU A 10 -2.00 -15.56 6.30
CA LEU A 10 -3.22 -15.08 5.66
C LEU A 10 -3.13 -13.60 5.29
N LEU A 11 -2.63 -12.76 6.20
CA LEU A 11 -2.46 -11.32 5.97
C LEU A 11 -1.44 -11.03 4.86
N LEU A 12 -0.32 -11.75 4.83
CA LEU A 12 0.66 -11.67 3.74
C LEU A 12 0.06 -12.12 2.41
N THR A 13 -0.74 -13.20 2.43
CA THR A 13 -1.45 -13.69 1.25
C THR A 13 -2.46 -12.66 0.74
N ALA A 14 -3.17 -11.98 1.63
CA ALA A 14 -4.10 -10.92 1.28
C ALA A 14 -3.38 -9.78 0.55
N PHE A 15 -2.25 -9.32 1.08
CA PHE A 15 -1.44 -8.28 0.45
C PHE A 15 -0.94 -8.70 -0.93
N MET A 16 -0.36 -9.90 -1.05
CA MET A 16 0.13 -10.44 -2.33
C MET A 16 -0.98 -10.65 -3.36
N GLY A 17 -2.13 -11.20 -2.92
CA GLY A 17 -3.31 -11.36 -3.77
C GLY A 17 -3.88 -10.02 -4.23
N GLY A 18 -3.86 -9.03 -3.35
CA GLY A 18 -4.20 -7.64 -3.66
C GLY A 18 -3.30 -7.08 -4.74
N LEU A 19 -1.98 -7.21 -4.60
CA LEU A 19 -0.99 -6.76 -5.58
C LEU A 19 -1.26 -7.37 -6.97
N ALA A 20 -1.45 -8.69 -7.04
CA ALA A 20 -1.77 -9.37 -8.29
C ALA A 20 -3.08 -8.85 -8.91
N ALA A 21 -4.15 -8.74 -8.11
CA ALA A 21 -5.44 -8.24 -8.57
C ALA A 21 -5.39 -6.78 -9.02
N GLY A 22 -4.67 -5.93 -8.29
CA GLY A 22 -4.49 -4.51 -8.58
C GLY A 22 -3.74 -4.28 -9.88
N ALA A 23 -2.64 -5.01 -10.09
CA ALA A 23 -1.87 -4.94 -11.34
C ALA A 23 -2.71 -5.40 -12.54
N ALA A 24 -3.43 -6.52 -12.42
CA ALA A 24 -4.30 -7.04 -13.49
C ALA A 24 -5.49 -6.12 -13.80
N ALA A 25 -6.07 -5.47 -12.78
CA ALA A 25 -7.17 -4.53 -12.96
C ALA A 25 -6.70 -3.20 -13.58
N ALA A 26 -5.51 -2.74 -13.19
CA ALA A 26 -4.91 -1.51 -13.69
C ALA A 26 -4.64 -1.57 -15.20
N ASP A 27 -4.12 -2.70 -15.69
CA ASP A 27 -3.84 -2.92 -17.12
C ASP A 27 -5.09 -2.71 -17.99
N ARG A 28 -6.24 -3.25 -17.55
CA ARG A 28 -7.51 -3.15 -18.28
C ARG A 28 -8.18 -1.78 -18.16
N ARG A 29 -8.09 -1.13 -17.00
CA ARG A 29 -8.89 0.07 -16.68
C ARG A 29 -8.15 1.38 -16.88
N LEU A 30 -6.82 1.40 -16.75
CA LEU A 30 -6.02 2.63 -16.83
C LEU A 30 -5.53 2.92 -18.25
N ALA A 31 -5.70 1.99 -19.20
CA ALA A 31 -5.31 2.16 -20.60
C ALA A 31 -5.79 3.48 -21.21
N ALA A 32 -7.04 3.88 -20.91
CA ALA A 32 -7.65 5.10 -21.43
C ALA A 32 -7.43 6.37 -20.57
N ILE A 33 -6.80 6.26 -19.40
CA ILE A 33 -6.65 7.37 -18.45
C ILE A 33 -5.23 7.97 -18.56
N PRO A 34 -5.08 9.31 -18.61
CA PRO A 34 -3.78 9.98 -18.56
C PRO A 34 -2.97 9.52 -17.35
N SER A 35 -1.68 9.20 -17.56
CA SER A 35 -0.80 8.62 -16.53
C SER A 35 -0.75 9.43 -15.24
N ARG A 36 -0.75 10.77 -15.33
CA ARG A 36 -0.78 11.67 -14.17
C ARG A 36 -2.05 11.53 -13.32
N ARG A 37 -3.23 11.49 -13.97
CA ARG A 37 -4.53 11.34 -13.27
C ARG A 37 -4.68 9.95 -12.67
N ALA A 38 -4.24 8.92 -13.41
CA ALA A 38 -4.20 7.55 -12.90
C ALA A 38 -3.29 7.44 -11.67
N GLY A 39 -2.11 8.06 -11.71
CA GLY A 39 -1.17 8.09 -10.58
C GLY A 39 -1.77 8.78 -9.35
N ALA A 40 -2.37 9.96 -9.56
CA ALA A 40 -3.05 10.69 -8.47
C ALA A 40 -4.20 9.87 -7.86
N ALA A 41 -5.00 9.18 -8.68
CA ALA A 41 -6.08 8.33 -8.19
C ALA A 41 -5.55 7.14 -7.36
N ILE A 42 -4.46 6.51 -7.78
CA ILE A 42 -3.84 5.38 -7.05
C ILE A 42 -3.23 5.88 -5.73
N VAL A 43 -2.52 7.00 -5.74
CA VAL A 43 -1.93 7.59 -4.52
C VAL A 43 -3.02 8.02 -3.55
N LEU A 44 -4.12 8.60 -4.04
CA LEU A 44 -5.28 8.93 -3.21
C LEU A 44 -5.91 7.68 -2.61
N ALA A 45 -6.04 6.60 -3.39
CA ALA A 45 -6.54 5.32 -2.88
C ALA A 45 -5.62 4.75 -1.79
N ALA A 46 -4.29 4.79 -1.98
CA ALA A 46 -3.33 4.37 -0.96
C ALA A 46 -3.43 5.21 0.32
N ALA A 47 -3.54 6.54 0.19
CA ALA A 47 -3.75 7.44 1.32
C ALA A 47 -5.07 7.16 2.05
N ALA A 48 -6.15 6.88 1.30
CA ALA A 48 -7.44 6.52 1.87
C ALA A 48 -7.40 5.19 2.63
N VAL A 49 -6.69 4.18 2.12
CA VAL A 49 -6.49 2.91 2.83
C VAL A 49 -5.72 3.11 4.14
N ALA A 50 -4.65 3.91 4.13
CA ALA A 50 -3.91 4.24 5.34
C ALA A 50 -4.77 5.03 6.34
N GLY A 51 -5.56 5.99 5.86
CA GLY A 51 -6.49 6.76 6.70
C GLY A 51 -7.59 5.90 7.30
N LEU A 52 -8.17 4.99 6.52
CA LEU A 52 -9.15 4.01 6.99
C LEU A 52 -8.53 3.07 8.03
N THR A 53 -7.27 2.67 7.84
CA THR A 53 -6.53 1.88 8.84
C THR A 53 -6.46 2.63 10.18
N ALA A 54 -6.11 3.92 10.17
CA ALA A 54 -6.11 4.73 11.38
C ALA A 54 -7.50 4.79 12.03
N LEU A 55 -8.56 5.02 11.25
CA LEU A 55 -9.94 5.10 11.74
C LEU A 55 -10.41 3.79 12.39
N VAL A 56 -10.21 2.66 11.71
CA VAL A 56 -10.56 1.32 12.23
C VAL A 56 -9.85 1.05 13.56
N LEU A 57 -8.57 1.40 13.64
CA LEU A 57 -7.79 1.22 14.87
C LEU A 57 -8.25 2.15 15.99
N THR A 58 -8.59 3.41 15.69
CA THR A 58 -9.12 4.34 16.71
C THR A 58 -10.51 3.95 17.21
N ALA A 59 -11.32 3.30 16.36
CA ALA A 59 -12.64 2.81 16.74
C ALA A 59 -12.58 1.54 17.62
N GLY A 60 -11.39 0.96 17.82
CA GLY A 60 -11.24 -0.31 18.54
C GLY A 60 -11.62 -1.54 17.71
N GLU A 61 -11.94 -1.37 16.43
CA GLU A 61 -12.35 -2.41 15.47
C GLU A 61 -11.13 -3.14 14.86
N GLY A 62 -10.05 -3.26 15.63
CA GLY A 62 -8.86 -4.01 15.22
C GLY A 62 -9.17 -5.51 15.17
N GLY A 63 -8.66 -6.20 14.14
CA GLY A 63 -8.84 -7.65 14.04
C GLY A 63 -8.36 -8.21 12.70
N LEU A 64 -8.40 -9.55 12.60
CA LEU A 64 -7.91 -10.27 11.42
C LEU A 64 -8.66 -9.87 10.15
N PHE A 65 -10.00 -9.80 10.20
CA PHE A 65 -10.81 -9.52 9.02
C PHE A 65 -10.64 -8.09 8.48
N PRO A 66 -10.73 -7.03 9.31
CA PRO A 66 -10.39 -5.67 8.86
C PRO A 66 -8.96 -5.57 8.33
N ALA A 67 -7.98 -6.17 9.02
CA ALA A 67 -6.59 -6.17 8.57
C ALA A 67 -6.41 -6.87 7.22
N PHE A 68 -7.12 -7.99 6.99
CA PHE A 68 -7.12 -8.71 5.72
C PHE A 68 -7.61 -7.81 4.57
N LEU A 69 -8.75 -7.13 4.75
CA LEU A 69 -9.32 -6.25 3.73
C LEU A 69 -8.42 -5.03 3.47
N LEU A 70 -7.86 -4.43 4.53
CA LEU A 70 -6.95 -3.29 4.41
C LEU A 70 -5.65 -3.68 3.69
N LEU A 71 -5.08 -4.85 4.01
CA LEU A 71 -3.89 -5.35 3.32
C LEU A 71 -4.18 -5.74 1.87
N LEU A 72 -5.33 -6.35 1.59
CA LEU A 72 -5.78 -6.62 0.23
C LEU A 72 -5.88 -5.31 -0.58
N ALA A 73 -6.46 -4.26 0.00
CA ALA A 73 -6.60 -2.96 -0.65
C ALA A 73 -5.25 -2.23 -0.82
N ALA A 74 -4.38 -2.25 0.18
CA ALA A 74 -3.02 -1.70 0.11
C ALA A 74 -2.18 -2.42 -0.95
N GLY A 75 -2.26 -3.75 -1.00
CA GLY A 75 -1.67 -4.57 -2.06
C GLY A 75 -2.20 -4.15 -3.42
N GLY A 76 -3.53 -4.01 -3.56
CA GLY A 76 -4.18 -3.55 -4.78
C GLY A 76 -3.68 -2.20 -5.29
N ALA A 77 -3.57 -1.20 -4.41
CA ALA A 77 -3.03 0.11 -4.76
C ALA A 77 -1.55 0.01 -5.19
N THR A 78 -0.76 -0.80 -4.49
CA THR A 78 0.67 -1.04 -4.82
C THR A 78 0.79 -1.69 -6.19
N GLY A 79 0.07 -2.79 -6.46
CA GLY A 79 0.09 -3.47 -7.75
C GLY A 79 -0.38 -2.59 -8.91
N ALA A 80 -1.40 -1.76 -8.68
CA ALA A 80 -1.86 -0.80 -9.67
C ALA A 80 -0.79 0.27 -9.98
N LEU A 81 -0.06 0.74 -8.96
CA LEU A 81 1.06 1.68 -9.14
C LEU A 81 2.19 1.05 -9.96
N PHE A 82 2.51 -0.22 -9.69
CA PHE A 82 3.50 -0.97 -10.46
C PHE A 82 3.12 -1.06 -11.94
N ALA A 83 1.88 -1.47 -12.24
CA ALA A 83 1.36 -1.56 -13.60
C ALA A 83 1.33 -0.19 -14.32
N LEU A 84 0.99 0.88 -13.60
CA LEU A 84 1.03 2.22 -14.17
C LEU A 84 2.47 2.66 -14.47
N ALA A 85 3.41 2.40 -13.55
CA ALA A 85 4.81 2.80 -13.70
C ALA A 85 5.48 2.09 -14.89
N THR A 86 5.26 0.79 -15.06
CA THR A 86 5.78 0.03 -16.20
C THR A 86 5.18 0.44 -17.54
N ARG A 87 3.95 0.99 -17.56
CA ARG A 87 3.35 1.56 -18.78
C ARG A 87 4.03 2.86 -19.24
N THR A 88 4.57 3.64 -18.31
CA THR A 88 5.19 4.95 -18.60
C THR A 88 6.65 4.87 -19.02
N ARG A 89 7.27 3.69 -18.93
CA ARG A 89 8.66 3.43 -19.28
C ARG A 89 8.76 2.16 -20.12
N ASP A 90 9.94 1.91 -20.67
CA ASP A 90 10.27 0.61 -21.24
C ASP A 90 10.15 -0.47 -20.15
N PRO A 91 9.28 -1.50 -20.30
CA PRO A 91 9.03 -2.49 -19.26
C PRO A 91 10.31 -3.17 -18.76
N GLU A 92 11.22 -3.54 -19.66
CA GLU A 92 12.45 -4.25 -19.29
C GLU A 92 13.38 -3.38 -18.43
N ARG A 93 13.38 -2.06 -18.68
CA ARG A 93 14.19 -1.09 -17.93
C ARG A 93 13.50 -0.61 -16.66
N ALA A 94 12.19 -0.77 -16.55
CA ALA A 94 11.40 -0.28 -15.42
C ALA A 94 11.40 -1.26 -14.23
N ILE A 95 11.52 -2.57 -14.46
CA ILE A 95 11.38 -3.59 -13.41
C ILE A 95 12.40 -3.41 -12.28
N ALA A 96 13.70 -3.33 -12.60
CA ALA A 96 14.74 -3.29 -11.57
C ALA A 96 14.70 -2.02 -10.70
N PRO A 97 14.60 -0.79 -11.25
CA PRO A 97 14.46 0.41 -10.42
C PRO A 97 13.17 0.43 -9.60
N LEU A 98 12.07 -0.08 -10.14
CA LEU A 98 10.78 -0.11 -9.44
C LEU A 98 10.80 -1.11 -8.28
N TYR A 99 11.40 -2.28 -8.48
CA TYR A 99 11.63 -3.24 -7.42
C TYR A 99 12.59 -2.70 -6.35
N ALA A 100 13.67 -2.01 -6.75
CA ALA A 100 14.58 -1.36 -5.81
C ALA A 100 13.88 -0.28 -4.98
N ALA A 101 12.99 0.51 -5.59
CA ALA A 101 12.19 1.52 -4.90
C ALA A 101 11.21 0.89 -3.90
N ASP A 102 10.56 -0.23 -4.26
CA ASP A 102 9.68 -0.99 -3.36
C ASP A 102 10.44 -1.58 -2.17
N LEU A 103 11.61 -2.17 -2.41
CA LEU A 103 12.48 -2.68 -1.34
C LEU A 103 12.98 -1.56 -0.42
N LEU A 104 13.42 -0.43 -0.98
CA LEU A 104 13.83 0.75 -0.20
C LEU A 104 12.67 1.29 0.62
N GLY A 105 11.49 1.42 0.02
CA GLY A 105 10.28 1.85 0.69
C GLY A 105 9.87 0.91 1.82
N GLY A 106 9.89 -0.41 1.57
CA GLY A 106 9.61 -1.44 2.56
C GLY A 106 10.62 -1.44 3.72
N ALA A 107 11.91 -1.31 3.42
CA ALA A 107 12.96 -1.22 4.44
C ALA A 107 12.83 0.05 5.28
N ALA A 108 12.69 1.22 4.64
CA ALA A 108 12.52 2.49 5.32
C ALA A 108 11.22 2.52 6.14
N GLY A 109 10.11 2.04 5.57
CA GLY A 109 8.82 1.94 6.25
C GLY A 109 8.86 0.98 7.43
N SER A 110 9.55 -0.15 7.32
CA SER A 110 9.74 -1.10 8.42
C SER A 110 10.59 -0.51 9.55
N LEU A 111 11.69 0.17 9.22
CA LEU A 111 12.54 0.83 10.21
C LEU A 111 11.81 1.98 10.90
N LEU A 112 11.24 2.92 10.13
CA LEU A 112 10.53 4.07 10.69
C LEU A 112 9.28 3.62 11.45
N GLY A 113 8.49 2.72 10.87
CA GLY A 113 7.29 2.16 11.46
C GLY A 113 7.60 1.39 12.74
N SER A 114 8.34 0.29 12.63
CA SER A 114 8.49 -0.68 13.72
C SER A 114 9.42 -0.23 14.83
N LEU A 115 10.48 0.55 14.51
CA LEU A 115 11.46 0.97 15.50
C LEU A 115 11.08 2.28 16.19
N TRP A 116 10.43 3.22 15.48
CA TRP A 116 10.18 4.56 16.00
C TRP A 116 8.69 4.87 16.16
N LEU A 117 7.91 4.82 15.08
CA LEU A 117 6.52 5.29 15.10
C LEU A 117 5.63 4.41 15.98
N LEU A 118 5.66 3.09 15.80
CA LEU A 118 4.81 2.17 16.56
C LEU A 118 5.11 2.19 18.06
N PRO A 119 6.38 2.13 18.53
CA PRO A 119 6.68 2.18 19.96
C PRO A 119 6.37 3.53 20.62
N LEU A 120 6.59 4.65 19.91
CA LEU A 120 6.43 6.00 20.48
C LEU A 120 5.00 6.53 20.38
N LEU A 121 4.31 6.22 19.29
CA LEU A 121 3.02 6.84 18.91
C LEU A 121 1.86 5.85 18.87
N GLY A 122 2.15 4.54 18.94
CA GLY A 122 1.16 3.48 18.80
C GLY A 122 0.67 3.29 17.36
N LEU A 123 -0.12 2.22 17.16
CA LEU A 123 -0.64 1.84 15.84
C LEU A 123 -1.55 2.92 15.19
N PRO A 124 -2.54 3.53 15.88
CA PRO A 124 -3.48 4.42 15.22
C PRO A 124 -2.82 5.71 14.70
N LEU A 125 -1.98 6.36 15.51
CA LEU A 125 -1.33 7.60 15.12
C LEU A 125 -0.28 7.36 14.02
N SER A 126 0.45 6.23 14.08
CA SER A 126 1.39 5.83 13.04
C SER A 126 0.71 5.64 11.68
N ALA A 127 -0.44 4.97 11.66
CA ALA A 127 -1.25 4.82 10.45
C ALA A 127 -1.76 6.18 9.93
N GLY A 128 -2.16 7.08 10.84
CA GLY A 128 -2.58 8.44 10.48
C GLY A 128 -1.45 9.26 9.84
N LEU A 129 -0.23 9.17 10.37
CA LEU A 129 0.95 9.82 9.78
C LEU A 129 1.31 9.23 8.41
N ALA A 130 1.19 7.91 8.25
CA ALA A 130 1.37 7.28 6.94
C ALA A 130 0.33 7.77 5.92
N ALA A 131 -0.93 7.95 6.35
CA ALA A 131 -1.99 8.50 5.52
C ALA A 131 -1.70 9.94 5.08
N LEU A 132 -1.26 10.79 6.02
CA LEU A 132 -0.87 12.17 5.73
C LEU A 132 0.33 12.23 4.77
N GLY A 133 1.36 11.39 5.00
CA GLY A 133 2.51 11.29 4.12
C GLY A 133 2.12 10.87 2.70
N ALA A 134 1.28 9.84 2.57
CA ALA A 134 0.76 9.39 1.28
C ALA A 134 -0.10 10.46 0.59
N PHE A 135 -0.94 11.17 1.36
CA PHE A 135 -1.76 12.27 0.83
C PHE A 135 -0.88 13.44 0.35
N ALA A 136 0.19 13.76 1.07
CA ALA A 136 1.13 14.82 0.68
C ALA A 136 1.81 14.56 -0.67
N LEU A 137 2.00 13.29 -1.05
CA LEU A 137 2.55 12.92 -2.37
C LEU A 137 1.66 13.38 -3.54
N LEU A 138 0.36 13.62 -3.32
CA LEU A 138 -0.53 14.15 -4.36
C LEU A 138 -0.12 15.55 -4.83
N PHE A 139 0.49 16.36 -3.96
CA PHE A 139 0.96 17.70 -4.33
C PHE A 139 2.23 17.67 -5.19
N LEU A 140 2.92 16.54 -5.24
CA LEU A 140 4.10 16.32 -6.07
C LEU A 140 3.76 15.78 -7.47
N LEU A 141 2.51 15.33 -7.68
CA LEU A 141 2.04 14.78 -8.94
C LEU A 141 1.49 15.86 -9.85
#